data_AF-A0A2T4Y2J5-F1
#
_entry.id   AF-A0A2T4Y2J5-F1
#
_cell.length_a   1.000
_cell.length_b   1.000
_cell.length_c   1.000
_cell.angle_alpha   90.00
_cell.angle_beta   90.00
_cell.angle_gamma   90.00
#
_symmetry.space_group_name_H-M   'P 1'
#
loop_
_entity.id
_entity.type
_entity.pdbx_description
1 polymer ?
#
loop_
_entity_poly.entity_id
_entity_poly.type
_entity_poly.pdbx_seq_one_letter_code
_entity_poly.pdbx_strand_id
1 'polypeptide(L)'
;MDKYAERLTGFMRAVGCMNDAANRVSDYFVVKLEKSDSMLTSLAMYHSSITNKFPAAYWHPQLKECSQKIVMETVKIWFFEHEDMQLLPSSLKQNILANFIDDLNEMTGNALFYSLITSPPVWYGSLHEEFVIESQYGRYLIHFSCH
;
A
#
# COMPACT_ATOMS: atom_id res chain seq x y z
N MET A 1 -11.97 4.39 13.00
CA MET A 1 -10.84 4.27 12.06
C MET A 1 -9.74 3.50 12.81
N ASP A 2 -8.96 2.66 12.13
CA ASP A 2 -8.05 1.70 12.78
C ASP A 2 -6.71 2.38 13.11
N LYS A 3 -6.32 2.39 14.39
CA LYS A 3 -5.15 3.14 14.87
C LYS A 3 -3.84 2.74 14.19
N TYR A 4 -3.69 1.48 13.78
CA TYR A 4 -2.46 0.98 13.16
C TYR A 4 -2.40 1.42 11.71
N ALA A 5 -3.50 1.25 10.97
CA ALA A 5 -3.62 1.76 9.61
C ALA A 5 -3.45 3.29 9.54
N GLU A 6 -3.98 4.03 10.51
CA GLU A 6 -3.81 5.49 10.62
C GLU A 6 -2.34 5.89 10.82
N ARG A 7 -1.66 5.27 11.78
CA ARG A 7 -0.23 5.53 12.05
C ARG A 7 0.62 5.27 10.82
N LEU A 8 0.45 4.10 10.20
CA LEU A 8 1.23 3.71 9.03
C LEU A 8 0.91 4.60 7.81
N THR A 9 -0.35 4.99 7.64
CA THR A 9 -0.75 5.98 6.63
C THR A 9 -0.11 7.34 6.88
N GLY A 10 -0.08 7.82 8.14
CA GLY A 10 0.58 9.07 8.50
C GLY A 10 2.07 9.05 8.17
N PHE A 11 2.75 7.95 8.50
CA PHE A 11 4.15 7.72 8.14
C PHE A 11 4.36 7.74 6.61
N MET A 12 3.57 6.95 5.88
CA MET A 12 3.67 6.85 4.42
C MET A 12 3.40 8.18 3.73
N ARG A 13 2.41 8.94 4.20
CA ARG A 13 2.12 10.29 3.70
C ARG A 13 3.25 11.27 3.96
N ALA A 14 3.92 11.21 5.11
CA ALA A 14 5.09 12.06 5.35
C ALA A 14 6.21 11.78 4.34
N VAL A 15 6.42 10.51 3.97
CA VAL A 15 7.36 10.13 2.90
C VAL A 15 6.83 10.52 1.51
N GLY A 16 5.53 10.43 1.27
CA GLY A 16 4.85 10.93 0.07
C GLY A 16 5.09 12.43 -0.12
N CYS A 17 4.92 13.24 0.92
CA CYS A 17 5.19 14.68 0.86
C CYS A 17 6.64 15.02 0.52
N MET A 18 7.61 14.21 0.95
CA MET A 18 9.01 14.38 0.53
C MET A 18 9.20 14.07 -0.96
N ASN A 19 8.51 13.05 -1.47
CA ASN A 19 8.49 12.71 -2.89
C ASN A 19 7.74 13.78 -3.73
N ASP A 20 6.69 14.40 -3.19
CA ASP A 20 5.96 15.48 -3.85
C ASP A 20 6.79 16.75 -3.97
N ALA A 21 7.58 17.07 -2.95
CA ALA A 21 8.57 18.15 -3.02
C ALA A 21 9.59 17.91 -4.14
N ALA A 22 9.76 16.65 -4.55
CA ALA A 22 10.59 16.21 -5.65
C ALA A 22 9.78 16.01 -6.96
N ASN A 23 8.55 16.50 -7.04
CA ASN A 23 7.68 16.45 -8.23
C ASN A 23 7.27 15.03 -8.68
N ARG A 24 7.21 14.05 -7.76
CA ARG A 24 6.71 12.70 -8.05
C ARG A 24 5.19 12.57 -7.93
N VAL A 25 4.49 13.46 -7.21
CA VAL A 25 3.03 13.42 -6.98
C VAL A 25 2.57 12.05 -6.46
N SER A 26 3.16 11.64 -5.34
CA SER A 26 3.02 10.35 -4.67
C SER A 26 1.82 10.29 -3.73
N ASP A 27 0.93 9.31 -3.90
CA ASP A 27 -0.16 9.02 -2.95
C ASP A 27 0.01 7.63 -2.30
N TYR A 28 0.34 7.63 -1.01
CA TYR A 28 0.67 6.43 -0.25
C TYR A 28 -0.24 6.32 0.98
N PHE A 29 -0.94 5.19 1.12
CA PHE A 29 -1.81 4.97 2.28
C PHE A 29 -2.04 3.49 2.60
N VAL A 30 -2.57 3.25 3.80
CA VAL A 30 -3.05 1.94 4.24
C VAL A 30 -4.50 2.07 4.67
N VAL A 31 -5.34 1.16 4.20
CA VAL A 31 -6.74 1.08 4.63
C VAL A 31 -7.03 -0.28 5.24
N LYS A 32 -7.78 -0.28 6.35
CA LYS A 32 -8.36 -1.51 6.89
C LYS A 32 -9.59 -1.86 6.08
N LEU A 33 -9.61 -3.04 5.50
CA LEU A 33 -10.74 -3.53 4.72
C LEU A 33 -11.83 -4.04 5.66
N GLU A 34 -13.09 -3.85 5.26
CA GLU A 34 -14.23 -4.40 5.99
C GLU A 34 -14.18 -5.93 6.00
N LYS A 35 -14.51 -6.53 7.15
CA LYS A 35 -14.50 -7.98 7.30
C LYS A 35 -15.69 -8.57 6.55
N SER A 36 -15.41 -9.57 5.72
CA SER A 36 -16.41 -10.34 4.98
C SER A 36 -15.99 -11.80 4.84
N ASP A 37 -16.80 -12.61 4.16
CA ASP A 37 -16.57 -14.05 4.01
C ASP A 37 -15.27 -14.40 3.26
N SER A 38 -14.81 -13.52 2.36
CA SER A 38 -13.54 -13.70 1.65
C SER A 38 -12.78 -12.38 1.47
N MET A 39 -11.47 -12.45 1.23
CA MET A 39 -10.64 -11.28 0.91
C MET A 39 -11.12 -10.56 -0.36
N LEU A 40 -11.51 -11.32 -1.39
CA LEU A 40 -12.04 -10.75 -2.64
C LEU A 40 -13.35 -9.99 -2.41
N THR A 41 -14.21 -10.48 -1.51
CA THR A 41 -15.42 -9.76 -1.11
C THR A 41 -15.07 -8.46 -0.37
N SER A 42 -14.10 -8.49 0.55
CA SER A 42 -13.61 -7.29 1.26
C SER A 42 -13.11 -6.23 0.28
N LEU A 43 -12.36 -6.65 -0.74
CA LEU A 43 -11.85 -5.77 -1.79
C LEU A 43 -12.97 -5.22 -2.68
N ALA A 44 -13.94 -6.06 -3.08
CA ALA A 44 -15.08 -5.61 -3.88
C ALA A 44 -15.91 -4.54 -3.16
N MET A 45 -16.11 -4.69 -1.84
CA MET A 45 -16.76 -3.69 -1.00
C MET A 45 -15.97 -2.38 -0.96
N TYR A 46 -14.65 -2.46 -0.72
CA TYR A 46 -13.78 -1.29 -0.72
C TYR A 46 -13.80 -0.56 -2.06
N HIS A 47 -13.61 -1.26 -3.17
CA HIS A 47 -13.63 -0.68 -4.51
C HIS A 47 -14.98 -0.02 -4.84
N SER A 48 -16.09 -0.64 -4.43
CA SER A 48 -17.43 -0.05 -4.61
C SER A 48 -17.65 1.22 -3.78
N SER A 49 -16.90 1.39 -2.68
CA SER A 49 -16.95 2.62 -1.87
C SER A 49 -16.23 3.80 -2.51
N ILE A 50 -15.25 3.54 -3.40
CA ILE A 50 -14.46 4.58 -4.09
C ILE A 50 -15.23 5.19 -5.26
N THR A 51 -15.93 4.37 -6.04
CA THR A 51 -16.63 4.83 -7.25
C THR A 51 -17.81 3.96 -7.59
N ASN A 52 -18.91 4.60 -8.00
CA ASN A 52 -20.08 3.94 -8.57
C ASN A 52 -20.05 3.90 -10.11
N LYS A 53 -19.06 4.53 -10.75
CA LYS A 53 -19.00 4.70 -12.21
C LYS A 53 -18.44 3.48 -12.93
N PHE A 54 -17.51 2.77 -12.28
CA PHE A 54 -16.87 1.58 -12.83
C PHE A 54 -17.07 0.44 -11.84
N PRO A 55 -18.05 -0.46 -12.05
CA PRO A 55 -18.35 -1.51 -11.10
C PRO A 55 -17.13 -2.40 -10.84
N ALA A 56 -16.80 -2.61 -9.56
CA ALA A 56 -15.69 -3.46 -9.12
C ALA A 56 -15.73 -4.89 -9.70
N ALA A 57 -16.93 -5.37 -10.06
CA ALA A 57 -17.15 -6.66 -10.72
C ALA A 57 -16.37 -6.81 -12.04
N TYR A 58 -16.04 -5.71 -12.71
CA TYR A 58 -15.28 -5.71 -13.97
C TYR A 58 -13.77 -5.55 -13.77
N TRP A 59 -13.29 -5.40 -12.54
CA TRP A 59 -11.87 -5.14 -12.26
C TRP A 59 -11.05 -6.42 -12.08
N HIS A 60 -11.71 -7.58 -12.15
CA HIS A 60 -11.11 -8.91 -12.10
C HIS A 60 -9.94 -9.02 -11.10
N PRO A 61 -10.15 -8.69 -9.80
CA PRO A 61 -9.06 -8.67 -8.83
C PRO A 61 -8.45 -10.07 -8.67
N GLN A 62 -7.15 -10.15 -8.82
CA GLN A 62 -6.36 -11.34 -8.61
C GLN A 62 -5.39 -11.12 -7.45
N LEU A 63 -5.35 -12.08 -6.54
CA LEU A 63 -4.41 -12.11 -5.44
C LEU A 63 -3.33 -13.13 -5.74
N LYS A 64 -2.09 -12.68 -5.74
CA LYS A 64 -0.93 -13.56 -5.87
C LYS A 64 -0.16 -13.52 -4.56
N GLU A 65 -0.04 -14.66 -3.90
CA GLU A 65 0.77 -14.76 -2.68
C GLU A 65 2.19 -14.28 -2.93
N CYS A 66 2.68 -13.46 -2.01
CA CYS A 66 4.03 -12.93 -2.03
C CYS A 66 4.62 -12.95 -0.62
N SER A 67 5.93 -12.76 -0.54
CA SER A 67 6.60 -12.62 0.75
C SER A 67 6.60 -11.17 1.22
N GLN A 68 6.72 -10.95 2.53
CA GLN A 68 6.97 -9.60 3.07
C GLN A 68 8.22 -8.96 2.46
N LYS A 69 9.22 -9.76 2.06
CA LYS A 69 10.41 -9.26 1.36
C LYS A 69 10.06 -8.54 0.06
N ILE A 70 9.12 -9.07 -0.73
CA ILE A 70 8.66 -8.43 -1.97
C ILE A 70 7.98 -7.08 -1.65
N VAL A 71 7.14 -7.04 -0.62
CA VAL A 71 6.51 -5.79 -0.16
C VAL A 71 7.58 -4.76 0.21
N MET A 72 8.62 -5.18 0.94
CA MET A 72 9.70 -4.29 1.35
C MET A 72 10.59 -3.82 0.20
N GLU A 73 10.79 -4.64 -0.82
CA GLU A 73 11.46 -4.25 -2.05
C GLU A 73 10.67 -3.15 -2.78
N THR A 74 9.35 -3.31 -2.91
CA THR A 74 8.47 -2.27 -3.47
C THR A 74 8.49 -0.99 -2.62
N VAL A 75 8.35 -1.09 -1.29
CA VAL A 75 8.41 0.07 -0.38
C VAL A 75 9.70 0.87 -0.59
N LYS A 76 10.84 0.18 -0.69
CA LYS A 76 12.13 0.83 -0.93
C LYS A 76 12.18 1.56 -2.26
N ILE A 77 11.61 0.98 -3.32
CA ILE A 77 11.53 1.63 -4.63
C ILE A 77 10.65 2.87 -4.52
N TRP A 78 9.41 2.75 -4.05
CA TRP A 78 8.49 3.88 -3.96
C TRP A 78 8.97 5.02 -3.04
N PHE A 79 9.70 4.70 -1.97
CA PHE A 79 10.22 5.73 -1.07
C PHE A 79 11.44 6.47 -1.61
N PHE A 80 12.29 5.80 -2.40
CA PHE A 80 13.64 6.31 -2.71
C PHE A 80 14.05 6.25 -4.17
N GLU A 81 13.17 5.87 -5.10
CA GLU A 81 13.49 5.83 -6.53
C GLU A 81 13.79 7.23 -7.09
N HIS A 82 13.12 8.27 -6.60
CA HIS A 82 13.34 9.64 -7.06
C HIS A 82 14.76 10.13 -6.74
N GLU A 83 15.39 10.87 -7.67
CA GLU A 83 16.79 11.31 -7.58
C GLU A 83 17.10 12.05 -6.26
N ASP A 84 16.27 13.01 -5.87
CA ASP A 84 16.45 13.74 -4.61
C ASP A 84 16.39 12.83 -3.37
N MET A 85 15.52 11.82 -3.39
CA MET A 85 15.43 10.83 -2.33
C MET A 85 16.64 9.89 -2.34
N GLN A 86 17.24 9.65 -3.50
CA GLN A 86 18.50 8.92 -3.62
C GLN A 86 19.69 9.66 -3.00
N LEU A 87 19.64 11.00 -2.87
CA LEU A 87 20.68 11.78 -2.22
C LEU A 87 20.63 11.72 -0.69
N LEU A 88 19.55 11.19 -0.09
CA LEU A 88 19.46 11.05 1.36
C LEU A 88 20.58 10.13 1.91
N PRO A 89 21.14 10.44 3.10
CA PRO A 89 22.14 9.59 3.73
C PRO A 89 21.65 8.14 3.91
N SER A 90 22.52 7.16 3.66
CA SER A 90 22.18 5.74 3.77
C SER A 90 21.63 5.36 5.15
N SER A 91 22.15 5.95 6.23
CA SER A 91 21.65 5.74 7.59
C SER A 91 20.21 6.23 7.77
N LEU A 92 19.84 7.37 7.16
CA LEU A 92 18.48 7.89 7.20
C LEU A 92 17.52 6.96 6.45
N LYS A 93 17.89 6.50 5.24
CA LYS A 93 17.08 5.53 4.48
C LYS A 93 16.85 4.24 5.25
N GLN A 94 17.91 3.72 5.89
CA GLN A 94 17.81 2.53 6.74
C GLN A 94 16.85 2.75 7.91
N ASN A 95 16.92 3.90 8.58
CA ASN A 95 16.02 4.23 9.68
C ASN A 95 14.56 4.37 9.23
N ILE A 96 14.31 5.00 8.08
CA ILE A 96 12.95 5.11 7.50
C ILE A 96 12.39 3.71 7.22
N LEU A 97 13.18 2.82 6.59
CA LEU A 97 12.74 1.45 6.32
C LEU A 97 12.53 0.64 7.60
N ALA A 98 13.40 0.78 8.60
CA ALA A 98 13.28 0.10 9.87
C ALA A 98 11.99 0.49 10.61
N ASN A 99 11.70 1.80 10.72
CA ASN A 99 10.47 2.29 11.34
C ASN A 99 9.22 1.79 10.58
N PHE A 100 9.25 1.77 9.25
CA PHE A 100 8.14 1.21 8.47
C PHE A 100 7.94 -0.29 8.75
N ILE A 101 9.02 -1.08 8.80
CA ILE A 101 8.98 -2.51 9.09
C ILE A 101 8.43 -2.75 10.50
N ASP A 102 8.87 -1.99 11.48
CA ASP A 102 8.40 -2.10 12.86
C ASP A 102 6.90 -1.82 12.97
N ASP A 103 6.42 -0.74 12.34
CA ASP A 103 5.01 -0.38 12.30
C ASP A 103 4.16 -1.41 11.54
N LEU A 104 4.68 -1.93 10.42
CA LEU A 104 4.04 -2.99 9.64
C LEU A 104 3.91 -4.28 10.48
N ASN A 105 4.99 -4.71 11.12
CA ASN A 105 5.01 -5.90 11.96
C ASN A 105 4.07 -5.75 13.17
N GLU A 106 4.00 -4.56 13.78
CA GLU A 106 3.06 -4.26 14.86
C GLU A 106 1.60 -4.35 14.38
N MET A 107 1.32 -3.86 13.17
CA MET A 107 -0.02 -3.90 12.56
C MET A 107 -0.45 -5.33 12.17
N THR A 108 0.49 -6.16 11.71
CA THR A 108 0.14 -7.42 11.02
C THR A 108 0.47 -8.69 11.80
N GLY A 109 1.43 -8.65 12.74
CA GLY A 109 1.92 -9.86 13.41
C GLY A 109 2.28 -10.95 12.39
N ASN A 110 1.80 -12.19 12.63
CA ASN A 110 1.88 -13.26 11.63
C ASN A 110 0.80 -13.07 10.56
N ALA A 111 1.22 -12.74 9.34
CA ALA A 111 0.31 -12.41 8.24
C ALA A 111 0.68 -13.09 6.92
N LEU A 112 -0.33 -13.22 6.06
CA LEU A 112 -0.20 -13.59 4.66
C LEU A 112 -0.21 -12.33 3.80
N PHE A 113 0.68 -12.26 2.82
CA PHE A 113 0.82 -11.12 1.93
C PHE A 113 0.45 -11.52 0.51
N TYR A 114 -0.26 -10.63 -0.18
CA TYR A 114 -0.69 -10.83 -1.55
C TYR A 114 -0.39 -9.56 -2.35
N SER A 115 0.19 -9.69 -3.53
CA SER A 115 0.15 -8.60 -4.51
C SER A 115 -1.23 -8.58 -5.16
N LEU A 116 -1.87 -7.41 -5.21
CA LEU A 116 -3.16 -7.23 -5.86
C LEU A 116 -2.95 -6.81 -7.31
N ILE A 117 -3.52 -7.59 -8.22
CA ILE A 117 -3.53 -7.29 -9.65
C ILE A 117 -4.98 -7.00 -10.02
N THR A 118 -5.24 -5.82 -10.59
CA THR A 118 -6.56 -5.46 -11.15
C THR A 118 -6.47 -5.33 -12.66
N SER A 119 -7.54 -5.70 -13.35
CA SER A 119 -7.62 -5.63 -14.82
C SER A 119 -9.07 -5.34 -15.26
N PRO A 120 -9.32 -4.24 -15.99
CA PRO A 120 -8.36 -3.16 -16.30
C PRO A 120 -8.04 -2.31 -15.05
N PRO A 121 -6.84 -1.72 -14.96
CA PRO A 121 -6.46 -0.91 -13.81
C PRO A 121 -7.38 0.30 -13.64
N VAL A 122 -7.88 0.52 -12.42
CA VAL A 122 -8.72 1.68 -12.06
C VAL A 122 -8.00 2.99 -12.33
N TRP A 123 -6.69 2.95 -12.14
CA TRP A 123 -5.75 4.06 -12.24
C TRP A 123 -5.19 4.20 -13.66
N TYR A 124 -6.07 4.30 -14.67
CA TYR A 124 -5.65 4.56 -16.05
C TYR A 124 -4.82 5.86 -16.10
N GLY A 125 -3.52 5.73 -16.33
CA GLY A 125 -2.57 6.85 -16.42
C GLY A 125 -1.66 7.05 -15.20
N SER A 126 -1.74 6.18 -14.19
CA SER A 126 -0.92 6.31 -12.99
C SER A 126 -0.21 4.99 -12.67
N LEU A 127 1.09 5.10 -12.39
CA LEU A 127 1.83 3.98 -11.82
C LEU A 127 1.24 3.70 -10.45
N HIS A 128 0.92 2.44 -10.17
CA HIS A 128 0.44 2.03 -8.86
C HIS A 128 0.88 0.61 -8.55
N GLU A 129 1.06 0.33 -7.27
CA GLU A 129 1.28 -1.01 -6.72
C GLU A 129 0.44 -1.16 -5.46
N GLU A 130 -0.25 -2.30 -5.35
CA GLU A 130 -1.13 -2.59 -4.23
C GLU A 130 -0.82 -3.95 -3.63
N PHE A 131 -0.81 -4.00 -2.30
CA PHE A 131 -0.68 -5.23 -1.54
C PHE A 131 -1.83 -5.39 -0.59
N VAL A 132 -2.27 -6.63 -0.44
CA VAL A 132 -3.30 -7.02 0.50
C VAL A 132 -2.69 -7.93 1.54
N ILE A 133 -3.02 -7.67 2.80
CA ILE A 133 -2.48 -8.38 3.95
C ILE A 133 -3.62 -9.01 4.71
N GLU A 134 -3.54 -10.32 4.93
CA GLU A 134 -4.43 -11.04 5.84
C GLU A 134 -3.70 -11.35 7.13
N SER A 135 -4.19 -10.81 8.23
CA SER A 135 -3.62 -11.01 9.57
C SER A 135 -4.69 -11.38 10.58
N GLN A 136 -4.26 -11.84 11.75
CA GLN A 136 -5.15 -12.06 12.90
C GLN A 136 -5.87 -10.77 13.38
N TYR A 137 -5.34 -9.59 13.06
CA TYR A 137 -5.89 -8.29 13.47
C TYR A 137 -6.84 -7.67 12.44
N GLY A 138 -6.91 -8.26 11.24
CA GLY A 138 -7.77 -7.81 10.15
C GLY A 138 -7.12 -7.95 8.78
N ARG A 139 -7.83 -7.41 7.80
CA ARG A 139 -7.40 -7.33 6.40
C ARG A 139 -7.03 -5.90 6.09
N TYR A 140 -5.90 -5.70 5.44
CA TYR A 140 -5.38 -4.39 5.11
C TYR A 140 -5.01 -4.32 3.63
N LEU A 141 -5.21 -3.17 3.02
CA LEU A 141 -4.71 -2.84 1.69
C LEU A 141 -3.68 -1.72 1.86
N ILE A 142 -2.46 -1.97 1.35
CA ILE A 142 -1.41 -0.98 1.20
C ILE A 142 -1.44 -0.52 -0.26
N HIS A 143 -1.49 0.79 -0.46
CA HIS A 143 -1.55 1.41 -1.78
C HIS A 143 -0.35 2.34 -1.97
N PHE A 144 0.29 2.22 -3.13
CA PHE A 144 1.25 3.17 -3.65
C PHE A 144 0.79 3.62 -5.03
N SER A 145 0.81 4.93 -5.30
CA SER A 145 0.68 5.46 -6.65
C SER A 145 1.45 6.76 -6.85
N CYS A 146 1.62 7.15 -8.12
CA CYS A 146 2.03 8.49 -8.51
C CYS A 146 1.32 8.97 -9.78
N HIS A 147 1.11 10.29 -9.88
CA HIS A 147 0.29 10.94 -10.92
C HIS A 147 1.06 11.91 -11.82
#